data_AF-A0A9X5JPI8-F1
#
_entry.id   AF-A0A9X5JPI8-F1
#
_cell.length_a   1.000
_cell.length_b   1.000
_cell.length_c   1.000
_cell.angle_alpha   90.00
_cell.angle_beta   90.00
_cell.angle_gamma   90.00
#
_symmetry.space_group_name_H-M   'P 1'
#
loop_
_entity.id
_entity.type
_entity.pdbx_description
1 polymer ?
#
loop_
_entity_poly.entity_id
_entity_poly.type
_entity_poly.pdbx_seq_one_letter_code
_entity_poly.pdbx_strand_id
1 'polypeptide(L)' 'MESIIMKIKDKHVLAKDALGSGQMPLNKRMQIVQIWCEVASPENVMRLISHIESGGYVSPPNNDNCREGGNLPT' A
#
# COMPACT_ATOMS: atom_id res chain seq x y z
N MET A 1 -11.04 -10.70 7.92
CA MET A 1 -10.48 -10.52 6.57
C MET A 1 -10.10 -9.07 6.30
N GLU A 2 -10.89 -8.09 6.77
CA GLU A 2 -10.49 -6.66 6.89
C GLU A 2 -9.08 -6.46 7.52
N SER A 3 -8.68 -7.37 8.40
CA SER A 3 -7.36 -7.36 9.06
C SER A 3 -6.17 -7.44 8.08
N ILE A 4 -6.24 -8.20 6.99
CA ILE A 4 -5.10 -8.32 6.04
C ILE A 4 -5.01 -7.06 5.16
N ILE A 5 -6.14 -6.54 4.69
CA ILE A 5 -6.21 -5.31 3.89
C ILE A 5 -5.65 -4.13 4.68
N MET A 6 -6.13 -3.95 5.92
CA MET A 6 -5.63 -2.86 6.79
C MET A 6 -4.14 -3.02 7.10
N LYS A 7 -3.64 -4.24 7.30
CA LYS A 7 -2.20 -4.50 7.52
C LYS A 7 -1.35 -4.17 6.29
N ILE A 8 -1.76 -4.59 5.09
CA ILE A 8 -1.03 -4.28 3.85
C ILE A 8 -1.00 -2.75 3.63
N LYS A 9 -2.14 -2.08 3.83
CA LYS A 9 -2.24 -0.61 3.68
C LYS A 9 -1.37 0.14 4.69
N ASP A 10 -1.44 -0.23 5.97
CA ASP A 10 -0.64 0.37 7.04
C ASP A 10 0.87 0.23 6.77
N LYS A 11 1.32 -0.98 6.39
CA LYS A 11 2.74 -1.21 6.08
C LYS A 11 3.19 -0.52 4.79
N HIS A 12 2.30 -0.36 3.81
CA HIS A 12 2.61 0.41 2.61
C HIS A 12 2.85 1.89 2.93
N VAL A 13 2.00 2.51 3.75
CA VAL A 13 2.16 3.91 4.19
C VAL A 13 3.47 4.09 4.95
N LEU A 14 3.74 3.20 5.92
CA LEU A 14 4.99 3.26 6.70
C LEU A 14 6.23 3.08 5.82
N ALA A 15 6.22 2.17 4.84
CA ALA A 15 7.33 1.99 3.91
C ALA A 15 7.51 3.21 3.00
N LYS A 16 6.42 3.80 2.51
CA LYS A 16 6.45 5.03 1.70
C LYS A 16 7.07 6.19 2.48
N ASP A 17 6.68 6.39 3.73
CA ASP A 17 7.21 7.45 4.59
C ASP A 17 8.68 7.21 4.96
N ALA A 18 9.05 5.95 5.23
CA ALA A 18 10.43 5.57 5.51
C ALA A 18 11.35 5.81 4.31
N LEU A 19 10.87 5.58 3.08
CA LEU A 19 11.63 5.82 1.85
C LEU A 19 11.65 7.31 1.46
N GLY A 20 10.57 8.05 1.72
CA GLY A 20 10.46 9.47 1.39
C GLY A 20 11.14 10.42 2.38
N SER A 21 11.22 10.05 3.66
CA SER A 21 11.91 10.87 4.67
C SER A 21 13.41 10.52 4.71
N GLY A 22 14.25 11.39 4.16
CA GLY A 22 15.72 11.26 4.24
C GLY A 22 16.29 11.29 5.67
N GLN A 23 15.45 11.45 6.68
CA GLN A 23 15.81 11.56 8.09
C GLN A 23 15.92 10.20 8.81
N MET A 24 15.46 9.11 8.21
CA MET A 24 15.49 7.78 8.86
C MET A 24 16.81 7.02 8.57
N PRO A 25 17.46 6.46 9.59
CA PRO A 25 18.63 5.58 9.41
C PRO A 25 18.36 4.44 8.41
N LEU A 26 19.34 4.10 7.57
CA LEU A 26 19.20 3.10 6.51
C LEU A 26 18.74 1.74 7.05
N ASN A 27 19.28 1.30 8.18
CA ASN A 27 18.90 0.04 8.83
C ASN A 27 17.40 -0.01 9.20
N LYS A 28 16.86 1.10 9.73
CA LYS A 28 15.43 1.21 10.06
C LYS A 28 14.57 1.22 8.80
N ARG A 29 15.00 1.93 7.75
CA ARG A 29 14.31 1.92 6.45
C ARG A 29 14.25 0.50 5.86
N MET A 30 15.37 -0.22 5.88
CA MET A 30 15.42 -1.61 5.40
C MET A 30 14.50 -2.53 6.20
N GLN A 31 14.45 -2.41 7.54
CA GLN A 31 13.53 -3.21 8.36
C GLN A 31 12.06 -2.94 8.01
N ILE A 32 11.67 -1.68 7.82
CA ILE A 32 10.29 -1.32 7.47
C ILE A 32 9.91 -1.87 6.09
N VAL A 33 10.82 -1.74 5.11
CA VAL A 33 10.60 -2.30 3.76
C VAL A 33 10.51 -3.83 3.80
N GLN A 34 11.35 -4.49 4.60
CA GLN A 34 11.30 -5.95 4.77
C GLN A 34 9.95 -6.39 5.36
N ILE A 35 9.48 -5.73 6.41
CA ILE A 35 8.17 -6.01 7.02
C ILE A 35 7.04 -5.79 6.00
N TRP A 36 7.12 -4.75 5.17
CA TRP A 36 6.15 -4.54 4.11
C TRP A 36 6.17 -5.68 3.08
N CYS A 37 7.34 -6.14 2.64
CA CYS A 37 7.46 -7.28 1.72
C CYS A 37 6.89 -8.58 2.32
N GLU A 38 7.13 -8.84 3.61
CA GLU A 38 6.58 -10.02 4.30
C GLU A 38 5.05 -9.97 4.39
N VAL A 39 4.49 -8.79 4.67
CA VAL A 39 3.03 -8.59 4.73
C VAL A 39 2.40 -8.65 3.34
N ALA A 40 3.07 -8.09 2.33
CA ALA A 40 2.67 -8.14 0.92
C ALA A 40 3.11 -9.44 0.22
N SER A 41 3.14 -10.55 0.95
CA SER A 41 3.47 -11.86 0.38
C SER A 41 2.50 -12.25 -0.75
N PRO A 42 2.93 -13.10 -1.72
CA PRO A 42 2.08 -13.55 -2.81
C PRO A 42 0.75 -14.15 -2.34
N GLU A 43 0.76 -14.87 -1.22
CA GLU A 43 -0.44 -15.45 -0.60
C GLU A 43 -1.43 -14.37 -0.12
N ASN A 44 -0.93 -13.35 0.58
CA ASN A 44 -1.77 -12.26 1.08
C ASN A 44 -2.31 -11.39 -0.05
N VAL A 45 -1.51 -11.18 -1.11
CA VAL A 45 -1.92 -10.48 -2.33
C VAL A 45 -2.97 -11.28 -3.10
N MET A 46 -2.81 -12.59 -3.25
CA MET A 46 -3.83 -13.43 -3.89
C MET A 46 -5.14 -13.43 -3.10
N ARG A 47 -5.07 -13.55 -1.76
CA ARG A 47 -6.26 -13.41 -0.89
C ARG A 47 -6.95 -12.06 -1.07
N LEU A 48 -6.18 -10.99 -1.24
CA LEU A 48 -6.71 -9.67 -1.53
C LEU A 48 -7.44 -9.63 -2.88
N ILE A 49 -6.79 -10.13 -3.94
CA ILE A 49 -7.36 -10.17 -5.29
C ILE A 49 -8.66 -10.98 -5.31
N SER A 50 -8.66 -12.19 -4.76
CA SER A 50 -9.87 -13.02 -4.70
C SER A 50 -11.00 -12.37 -3.90
N HIS A 51 -10.69 -11.54 -2.90
CA HIS A 51 -11.69 -10.81 -2.14
C HIS A 51 -12.29 -9.63 -2.93
N ILE A 52 -11.46 -8.94 -3.73
CA ILE A 52 -11.91 -7.89 -4.65
C ILE A 52 -12.79 -8.50 -5.75
N GLU A 53 -12.35 -9.59 -6.36
CA GLU A 53 -13.07 -10.30 -7.43
C GLU A 53 -14.40 -10.89 -6.96
N SER A 54 -14.49 -11.33 -5.70
CA SER A 54 -15.75 -11.82 -5.10
C SER A 54 -16.71 -10.71 -4.66
N GLY A 55 -16.38 -9.43 -4.92
CA GLY A 55 -17.24 -8.29 -4.62
C GLY A 55 -17.23 -7.87 -3.14
N GLY A 56 -16.32 -8.42 -2.32
CA GLY A 56 -16.20 -8.09 -0.90
C GLY A 56 -15.51 -6.76 -0.62
N TYR A 57 -14.81 -6.20 -1.61
CA TYR A 57 -14.14 -4.91 -1.48
C TYR A 57 -15.05 -3.74 -1.86
N VAL A 58 -15.45 -2.95 -0.87
CA VAL A 58 -16.04 -1.63 -1.09
C VAL A 58 -14.93 -0.60 -1.02
N SER A 59 -14.65 0.07 -2.14
CA SER A 59 -13.73 1.21 -2.15
C SER A 59 -14.18 2.23 -1.10
N PRO A 60 -13.30 2.68 -0.19
CA PRO A 60 -13.66 3.78 0.71
C PRO A 60 -14.06 5.01 -0.12
N PRO A 61 -14.99 5.84 0.38
CA PRO A 61 -15.48 6.99 -0.35
C PRO A 61 -14.32 7.85 -0.84
N ASN A 62 -14.34 8.12 -2.15
CA ASN A 62 -13.32 8.85 -2.87
C ASN A 62 -13.27 10.28 -2.33
N ASN A 63 -12.33 10.59 -1.44
CA ASN A 63 -11.92 11.98 -1.23
C ASN A 63 -10.97 12.32 -2.39
N ASP A 64 -11.58 12.63 -3.54
CA ASP A 64 -10.93 13.19 -4.71
C ASP A 64 -10.19 14.48 -4.34
N ASN A 65 -8.91 14.33 -3.99
CA ASN A 65 -7.93 15.42 -3.94
C ASN A 65 -6.57 15.00 -4.51
N CYS A 66 -6.51 13.89 -5.26
CA CYS A 66 -5.39 13.60 -6.15
C CYS A 66 -5.64 14.26 -7.50
N ARG A 67 -5.49 15.59 -7.47
CA ARG A 67 -5.52 16.56 -8.56
C ARG A 67 -4.93 16.03 -9.88
N GLU A 68 -5.75 16.12 -10.94
CA GLU A 68 -5.37 16.06 -12.34
C GLU A 68 -4.09 16.87 -12.63
N GLY A 69 -3.17 16.29 -13.40
CA GLY A 69 -2.00 17.01 -13.86
C GLY A 69 -1.12 16.17 -14.76
N GLY A 70 -1.48 16.08 -16.04
CA GLY A 70 -0.60 15.51 -17.05
C GLY A 70 -1.27 15.31 -18.41
N ASN A 71 -1.57 16.41 -19.12
CA ASN A 71 -1.81 16.36 -20.57
C ASN A 71 -0.59 15.74 -21.26
N LEU A 72 -0.76 14.60 -21.93
CA LEU A 72 0.19 14.12 -22.94
C LEU A 72 -0.03 14.93 -24.22
N PRO A 73 0.99 15.59 -24.79
CA PRO A 73 0.88 16.12 -26.15
C PRO A 73 0.95 14.96 -27.16
N THR A 74 0.03 15.01 -28.14
CA THR A 74 0.03 14.26 -29.40
C THR A 74 1.20 14.59 -30.30
#